data_AF-A0A917LD34-F1
#
_entry.id   AF-A0A917LD34-F1
#
_cell.length_a   1.000
_cell.length_b   1.000
_cell.length_c   1.000
_cell.angle_alpha   90.00
_cell.angle_beta   90.00
_cell.angle_gamma   90.00
#
_symmetry.space_group_name_H-M   'P 1'
#
loop_
_entity.id
_entity.type
_entity.pdbx_description
1 polymer ?
#
loop_
_entity_poly.entity_id
_entity_poly.type
_entity_poly.pdbx_seq_one_letter_code
_entity_poly.pdbx_strand_id
1 'polypeptide(L)'
;MTERQEQVAPDAMMTRIGQAVMLYHAGDREEARGRFLGLWAEIGAAGDPLHRCTLAHYMADTQDDPSDELAWDLRALSAAQELTDERVAEVVQHEGALAVRALYPSLHLNLAADYVKLDRPGAARTHIRRARLAADALGDDSYADGVRAAIGRLELRLREGDSSGESGGNSWGPPRQRP
;
A
#
# COMPACT_ATOMS: atom_id res chain seq x y z
N MET A 1 -38.12 20.69 4.52
CA MET A 1 -37.12 20.50 5.59
C MET A 1 -36.85 19.00 5.67
N THR A 2 -35.91 18.51 4.88
CA THR A 2 -35.53 17.09 4.90
C THR A 2 -34.02 17.01 4.72
N GLU A 3 -33.30 17.66 5.63
CA GLU A 3 -31.84 17.66 5.71
C GLU A 3 -31.46 17.39 7.16
N ARG A 4 -31.61 16.15 7.63
CA ARG A 4 -30.95 15.66 8.86
C ARG A 4 -31.08 14.15 9.11
N GLN A 5 -30.77 13.30 8.14
CA GLN A 5 -30.63 11.86 8.42
C GLN A 5 -29.38 11.23 7.79
N GLU A 6 -28.37 12.02 7.40
CA GLU A 6 -27.11 11.50 6.83
C GLU A 6 -26.00 11.26 7.86
N GLN A 7 -26.29 11.38 9.16
CA GLN A 7 -25.34 11.09 10.23
C GLN A 7 -26.08 10.33 11.34
N VAL A 8 -26.19 9.00 11.22
CA VAL A 8 -26.07 7.94 12.26
C VAL A 8 -26.43 6.58 11.61
N ALA A 9 -25.67 6.18 10.59
CA ALA A 9 -25.48 4.77 10.24
C ALA A 9 -23.98 4.62 9.97
N PRO A 10 -23.30 3.58 10.49
CA PRO A 10 -21.94 3.28 10.03
C PRO A 10 -21.98 3.24 8.51
N ASP A 11 -21.04 3.95 7.88
CA ASP A 11 -20.94 4.05 6.43
C ASP A 11 -21.16 2.68 5.80
N ALA A 12 -22.30 2.53 5.10
CA ALA A 12 -22.78 1.25 4.63
C ALA A 12 -21.79 0.59 3.67
N MET A 13 -21.03 1.41 2.92
CA MET A 13 -19.98 0.93 2.03
C MET A 13 -18.78 0.42 2.84
N MET A 14 -18.27 1.19 3.81
CA MET A 14 -17.16 0.74 4.66
C MET A 14 -17.50 -0.52 5.46
N THR A 15 -18.75 -0.64 5.89
CA THR A 15 -19.23 -1.86 6.58
C THR A 15 -19.15 -3.08 5.67
N ARG A 16 -19.57 -2.94 4.40
CA ARG A 16 -19.50 -4.03 3.40
C ARG A 16 -18.07 -4.37 3.00
N ILE A 17 -17.20 -3.36 2.88
CA ILE A 17 -15.75 -3.57 2.70
C ILE A 17 -15.21 -4.37 3.89
N GLY A 18 -15.52 -3.97 5.13
CA GLY A 18 -15.11 -4.68 6.34
C GLY A 18 -15.58 -6.13 6.39
N GLN A 19 -16.79 -6.43 5.91
CA GLN A 19 -17.27 -7.81 5.79
C GLN A 19 -16.46 -8.66 4.80
N ALA A 20 -16.07 -8.10 3.65
CA ALA A 20 -15.21 -8.79 2.70
C ALA A 20 -13.78 -8.97 3.26
N VAL A 21 -13.27 -8.01 4.03
CA VAL A 21 -11.99 -8.13 4.75
C VAL A 21 -12.02 -9.26 5.78
N MET A 22 -13.10 -9.40 6.54
CA MET A 22 -13.25 -10.52 7.49
C MET A 22 -13.23 -11.87 6.77
N LEU A 23 -13.84 -11.99 5.58
CA LEU A 23 -13.78 -13.21 4.76
C LEU A 23 -12.37 -13.49 4.25
N TYR A 24 -11.67 -12.45 3.78
CA TYR A 24 -10.26 -12.56 3.39
C TYR A 24 -9.41 -13.10 4.54
N HIS A 25 -9.55 -12.53 5.74
CA HIS A 25 -8.83 -13.00 6.93
C HIS A 25 -9.24 -14.39 7.40
N ALA A 26 -10.46 -14.85 7.09
CA ALA A 26 -10.90 -16.22 7.32
C ALA A 26 -10.27 -17.24 6.35
N GLY A 27 -9.52 -16.76 5.34
CA GLY A 27 -8.81 -17.59 4.36
C GLY A 27 -9.54 -17.79 3.05
N ASP A 28 -10.76 -17.26 2.89
CA ASP A 28 -11.55 -17.40 1.67
C ASP A 28 -11.21 -16.30 0.64
N ARG A 29 -9.98 -16.37 0.12
CA ARG A 29 -9.38 -15.34 -0.73
C ARG A 29 -10.16 -15.10 -2.03
N GLU A 30 -10.61 -16.16 -2.70
CA GLU A 30 -11.31 -16.03 -3.98
C GLU A 30 -12.69 -15.39 -3.81
N GLU A 31 -13.45 -15.81 -2.80
CA GLU A 31 -14.73 -15.19 -2.47
C GLU A 31 -14.57 -13.73 -2.06
N ALA A 32 -13.55 -13.41 -1.25
CA ALA A 32 -13.23 -12.04 -0.89
C ALA A 32 -12.92 -11.18 -2.12
N ARG A 33 -12.08 -11.70 -3.04
CA ARG A 33 -11.75 -11.04 -4.32
C ARG A 33 -13.01 -10.75 -5.14
N GLY A 34 -13.91 -11.73 -5.25
CA GLY A 34 -15.20 -11.56 -5.95
C GLY A 34 -16.05 -10.44 -5.35
N ARG A 35 -16.14 -10.37 -4.01
CA ARG A 35 -16.87 -9.30 -3.31
C ARG A 35 -16.22 -7.95 -3.47
N PHE A 36 -14.89 -7.87 -3.36
CA PHE A 36 -14.16 -6.62 -3.59
C PHE A 36 -14.38 -6.08 -5.00
N LEU A 37 -14.37 -6.94 -6.03
CA LEU A 37 -14.66 -6.53 -7.40
C LEU A 37 -16.08 -5.97 -7.55
N GLY A 38 -17.08 -6.60 -6.94
CA GLY A 38 -18.45 -6.10 -6.94
C GLY A 38 -18.57 -4.73 -6.27
N LEU A 39 -17.95 -4.56 -5.11
CA LEU A 39 -17.93 -3.28 -4.39
C LEU A 39 -17.16 -2.21 -5.17
N TRP A 40 -16.05 -2.55 -5.82
CA TRP A 40 -15.27 -1.61 -6.62
C TRP A 40 -16.09 -1.05 -7.80
N ALA A 41 -16.85 -1.91 -8.48
CA ALA A 41 -17.75 -1.50 -9.55
C ALA A 41 -18.87 -0.57 -9.04
N GLU A 42 -19.38 -0.81 -7.83
CA GLU A 42 -20.40 0.02 -7.20
C GLU A 42 -19.87 1.40 -6.77
N ILE A 43 -18.68 1.45 -6.18
CA ILE A 43 -18.02 2.70 -5.77
C ILE A 43 -17.72 3.56 -7.01
N GLY A 44 -17.20 2.94 -8.07
CA GLY A 44 -16.86 3.63 -9.32
C GLY A 44 -15.71 4.64 -9.19
N ALA A 45 -15.34 5.25 -10.31
CA ALA A 45 -14.20 6.17 -10.37
C ALA A 45 -14.42 7.49 -9.63
N ALA A 46 -15.67 7.90 -9.42
CA ALA A 46 -16.03 9.14 -8.71
C ALA A 46 -16.49 8.88 -7.26
N GLY A 47 -16.38 7.65 -6.78
CA GLY A 47 -16.74 7.30 -5.41
C GLY A 47 -15.76 7.86 -4.39
N ASP A 48 -16.15 7.83 -3.12
CA ASP A 48 -15.36 8.34 -2.01
C ASP A 48 -13.93 7.79 -2.03
N PRO A 49 -12.87 8.64 -2.02
CA PRO A 49 -11.53 8.13 -2.19
C PRO A 49 -11.02 7.32 -0.98
N LEU A 50 -11.61 7.45 0.21
CA LEU A 50 -11.31 6.56 1.35
C LEU A 50 -11.82 5.15 1.06
N HIS A 51 -13.04 5.00 0.53
CA HIS A 51 -13.57 3.68 0.14
C HIS A 51 -12.72 3.06 -0.95
N ARG A 52 -12.35 3.85 -1.98
CA ARG A 52 -11.48 3.40 -3.08
C ARG A 52 -10.11 2.97 -2.55
N CYS A 53 -9.50 3.77 -1.67
CA CYS A 53 -8.21 3.46 -1.06
C CYS A 53 -8.27 2.16 -0.26
N THR A 54 -9.22 2.05 0.68
CA THR A 54 -9.33 0.87 1.55
C THR A 54 -9.63 -0.39 0.75
N LEU A 55 -10.58 -0.33 -0.20
CA LEU A 55 -10.91 -1.49 -1.03
C LEU A 55 -9.71 -1.91 -1.88
N ALA A 56 -9.07 -0.98 -2.59
CA ALA A 56 -7.95 -1.29 -3.46
C ALA A 56 -6.78 -1.92 -2.68
N HIS A 57 -6.50 -1.45 -1.47
CA HIS A 57 -5.49 -2.03 -0.59
C HIS A 57 -5.78 -3.51 -0.28
N TYR A 58 -7.00 -3.84 0.17
CA TYR A 58 -7.35 -5.23 0.45
C TYR A 58 -7.48 -6.09 -0.82
N MET A 59 -7.88 -5.49 -1.94
CA MET A 59 -7.93 -6.19 -3.22
C MET A 59 -6.53 -6.59 -3.69
N ALA A 60 -5.51 -5.75 -3.48
CA ALA A 60 -4.11 -6.06 -3.78
C ALA A 60 -3.67 -7.34 -3.04
N ASP A 61 -3.92 -7.41 -1.73
CA ASP A 61 -3.62 -8.55 -0.86
C ASP A 61 -4.29 -9.88 -1.31
N THR A 62 -5.34 -9.81 -2.13
CA THR A 62 -5.98 -11.00 -2.70
C THR A 62 -5.36 -11.48 -4.00
N GLN A 63 -4.44 -10.74 -4.64
CA GLN A 63 -3.88 -11.13 -5.94
C GLN A 63 -2.77 -12.18 -5.78
N ASP A 64 -2.67 -13.09 -6.76
CA ASP A 64 -1.58 -14.08 -6.81
C ASP A 64 -0.43 -13.62 -7.73
N ASP A 65 -0.73 -12.82 -8.75
CA ASP A 65 0.28 -12.21 -9.62
C ASP A 65 0.79 -10.89 -9.02
N PRO A 66 2.12 -10.74 -8.82
CA PRO A 66 2.68 -9.51 -8.26
C PRO A 66 2.45 -8.25 -9.09
N SER A 67 2.18 -8.37 -10.39
CA SER A 67 1.86 -7.23 -11.26
C SER A 67 0.43 -6.75 -11.02
N ASP A 68 -0.51 -7.68 -10.82
CA ASP A 68 -1.89 -7.37 -10.47
C ASP A 68 -1.98 -6.76 -9.07
N GLU A 69 -1.24 -7.32 -8.10
CA GLU A 69 -1.07 -6.76 -6.75
C GLU A 69 -0.58 -5.30 -6.82
N LEU A 70 0.56 -5.08 -7.51
CA LEU A 70 1.12 -3.74 -7.72
C LEU A 70 0.10 -2.78 -8.36
N ALA A 71 -0.65 -3.26 -9.36
CA ALA A 71 -1.65 -2.43 -10.02
C ALA A 71 -2.77 -1.99 -9.07
N TRP A 72 -3.17 -2.84 -8.13
CA TRP A 72 -4.15 -2.49 -7.10
C TRP A 72 -3.57 -1.57 -6.02
N ASP A 73 -2.36 -1.82 -5.54
CA ASP A 73 -1.71 -0.94 -4.56
C ASP A 73 -1.45 0.47 -5.14
N LEU A 74 -1.15 0.58 -6.45
CA LEU A 74 -1.06 1.88 -7.12
C LEU A 74 -2.41 2.61 -7.17
N ARG A 75 -3.53 1.88 -7.34
CA ARG A 75 -4.88 2.47 -7.25
C ARG A 75 -5.19 2.94 -5.84
N ALA A 76 -4.78 2.18 -4.82
CA ALA A 76 -4.94 2.56 -3.43
C ALA A 76 -4.16 3.85 -3.11
N LEU A 77 -2.90 3.94 -3.52
CA LEU A 77 -2.09 5.14 -3.33
C LEU A 77 -2.68 6.35 -4.09
N SER A 78 -3.13 6.17 -5.32
CA SER A 78 -3.76 7.25 -6.10
C SER A 78 -5.00 7.79 -5.39
N ALA A 79 -5.88 6.93 -4.88
CA ALA A 79 -7.07 7.34 -4.16
C ALA A 79 -6.73 8.04 -2.83
N ALA A 80 -5.70 7.59 -2.12
CA ALA A 80 -5.22 8.28 -0.92
C ALA A 80 -4.67 9.69 -1.22
N GLN A 81 -4.04 9.87 -2.39
CA GLN A 81 -3.52 11.17 -2.83
C GLN A 81 -4.64 12.17 -3.16
N GLU A 82 -5.70 11.73 -3.83
CA GLU A 82 -6.91 12.53 -4.07
C GLU A 82 -7.39 13.16 -2.73
N LEU A 83 -7.64 12.33 -1.71
CA LEU A 83 -8.05 12.77 -0.36
C LEU A 83 -7.17 13.88 0.25
N THR A 84 -5.88 13.88 -0.02
CA THR A 84 -4.96 14.90 0.50
C THR A 84 -5.10 16.20 -0.28
N ASP A 85 -5.27 16.13 -1.59
CA ASP A 85 -5.41 17.28 -2.47
C ASP A 85 -6.77 17.97 -2.29
N GLU A 86 -7.87 17.21 -2.21
CA GLU A 86 -9.20 17.76 -1.93
C GLU A 86 -9.31 18.33 -0.51
N ARG A 87 -8.65 17.71 0.48
CA ARG A 87 -8.69 18.20 1.87
C ARG A 87 -7.79 19.40 2.13
N VAL A 88 -6.76 19.65 1.31
CA VAL A 88 -6.01 20.92 1.34
C VAL A 88 -6.95 22.11 0.99
N ALA A 89 -8.04 21.88 0.27
CA ALA A 89 -9.07 22.90 0.02
C ALA A 89 -10.05 23.09 1.20
N GLU A 90 -10.18 22.12 2.12
CA GLU A 90 -11.06 22.18 3.29
C GLU A 90 -10.29 21.99 4.61
N VAL A 91 -9.84 23.10 5.19
CA VAL A 91 -8.92 23.12 6.33
C VAL A 91 -9.62 22.77 7.67
N VAL A 92 -9.06 21.71 8.29
CA VAL A 92 -9.16 21.17 9.67
C VAL A 92 -10.46 20.48 10.11
N GLN A 93 -10.31 19.23 10.55
CA GLN A 93 -11.23 18.38 11.31
C GLN A 93 -12.09 17.40 10.51
N HIS A 94 -11.46 16.50 9.75
CA HIS A 94 -12.09 15.23 9.41
C HIS A 94 -11.21 14.07 9.84
N GLU A 95 -11.77 13.17 10.66
CA GLU A 95 -11.17 11.92 11.11
C GLU A 95 -10.67 11.09 9.91
N GLY A 96 -11.36 11.14 8.77
CA GLY A 96 -10.93 10.49 7.52
C GLY A 96 -9.57 10.95 7.01
N ALA A 97 -9.22 12.23 7.12
CA ALA A 97 -7.91 12.73 6.68
C ALA A 97 -6.77 12.25 7.59
N LEU A 98 -7.02 12.11 8.90
CA LEU A 98 -6.07 11.53 9.84
C LEU A 98 -5.90 10.03 9.61
N ALA A 99 -7.00 9.31 9.35
CA ALA A 99 -6.96 7.89 9.02
C ALA A 99 -6.14 7.62 7.75
N VAL A 100 -6.35 8.41 6.70
CA VAL A 100 -5.61 8.26 5.43
C VAL A 100 -4.13 8.58 5.60
N ARG A 101 -3.79 9.64 6.36
CA ARG A 101 -2.40 9.96 6.71
C ARG A 101 -1.69 8.79 7.39
N ALA A 102 -2.40 8.07 8.26
CA ALA A 102 -1.87 6.88 8.92
C ALA A 102 -1.65 5.70 7.96
N LEU A 103 -2.34 5.65 6.81
CA LEU A 103 -2.18 4.60 5.80
C LEU A 103 -0.97 4.80 4.88
N TYR A 104 -0.52 6.03 4.63
CA TYR A 104 0.58 6.32 3.69
C TYR A 104 1.86 5.48 3.90
N PRO A 105 2.35 5.30 5.14
CA PRO A 105 3.49 4.44 5.40
C PRO A 105 3.29 3.01 4.89
N SER A 106 2.11 2.43 5.14
CA SER A 106 1.75 1.07 4.73
C SER A 106 1.54 0.97 3.22
N LEU A 107 0.87 1.94 2.59
CA LEU A 107 0.69 1.98 1.14
C LEU A 107 2.04 2.04 0.40
N HIS A 108 2.98 2.87 0.88
CA HIS A 108 4.31 2.90 0.30
C HIS A 108 5.11 1.62 0.59
N LEU A 109 4.94 1.01 1.77
CA LEU A 109 5.59 -0.24 2.11
C LEU A 109 5.13 -1.39 1.20
N ASN A 110 3.83 -1.50 0.93
CA ASN A 110 3.25 -2.50 0.04
C ASN A 110 3.83 -2.39 -1.38
N LEU A 111 3.78 -1.18 -1.96
CA LEU A 111 4.38 -0.92 -3.27
C LEU A 111 5.87 -1.30 -3.30
N ALA A 112 6.61 -1.02 -2.23
CA ALA A 112 8.00 -1.45 -2.15
C ALA A 112 8.14 -2.97 -2.14
N ALA A 113 7.26 -3.68 -1.43
CA ALA A 113 7.26 -5.14 -1.41
C ALA A 113 6.97 -5.73 -2.79
N ASP A 114 6.02 -5.17 -3.53
CA ASP A 114 5.67 -5.63 -4.87
C ASP A 114 6.79 -5.36 -5.87
N TYR A 115 7.41 -4.19 -5.80
CA TYR A 115 8.59 -3.92 -6.61
C TYR A 115 9.74 -4.87 -6.30
N VAL A 116 9.87 -5.39 -5.08
CA VAL A 116 10.82 -6.47 -4.79
C VAL A 116 10.39 -7.79 -5.44
N LYS A 117 9.11 -8.18 -5.35
CA LYS A 117 8.60 -9.39 -6.00
C LYS A 117 8.80 -9.36 -7.52
N LEU A 118 8.75 -8.17 -8.12
CA LEU A 118 8.94 -7.92 -9.55
C LEU A 118 10.39 -7.65 -9.98
N ASP A 119 11.37 -7.86 -9.09
CA ASP A 119 12.80 -7.61 -9.35
C ASP A 119 13.11 -6.18 -9.82
N ARG A 120 12.45 -5.19 -9.19
CA ARG A 120 12.61 -3.75 -9.45
C ARG A 120 13.12 -3.01 -8.20
N PRO A 121 14.34 -3.32 -7.72
CA PRO A 121 14.84 -2.82 -6.44
C PRO A 121 14.98 -1.28 -6.38
N GLY A 122 15.26 -0.62 -7.51
CA GLY A 122 15.33 0.85 -7.57
C GLY A 122 14.00 1.53 -7.24
N ALA A 123 12.88 0.98 -7.74
CA ALA A 123 11.54 1.46 -7.42
C ALA A 123 11.20 1.14 -5.96
N ALA A 124 11.53 -0.07 -5.50
CA ALA A 124 11.33 -0.48 -4.11
C ALA A 124 12.02 0.47 -3.11
N ARG A 125 13.28 0.84 -3.34
CA ARG A 125 14.02 1.82 -2.49
C ARG A 125 13.35 3.18 -2.43
N THR A 126 12.80 3.64 -3.56
CA THR A 126 12.09 4.92 -3.61
C THR A 126 10.85 4.89 -2.73
N HIS A 127 10.08 3.82 -2.80
CA HIS A 127 8.88 3.64 -1.99
C HIS A 127 9.20 3.43 -0.51
N ILE A 128 10.25 2.69 -0.17
CA ILE A 128 10.74 2.58 1.20
C ILE A 128 11.08 3.95 1.81
N ARG A 129 11.80 4.82 1.08
CA ARG A 129 12.14 6.16 1.56
C ARG A 129 10.87 6.99 1.84
N ARG A 130 9.85 6.87 0.98
CA ARG A 130 8.56 7.54 1.18
C ARG A 130 7.80 6.95 2.38
N ALA A 131 7.82 5.63 2.55
CA ALA A 131 7.23 4.97 3.70
C ALA A 131 7.84 5.46 5.02
N ARG A 132 9.17 5.61 5.07
CA ARG A 132 9.87 6.18 6.22
C ARG A 132 9.45 7.61 6.54
N LEU A 133 9.51 8.49 5.55
CA LEU A 133 9.12 9.89 5.72
C LEU A 133 7.67 10.03 6.21
N ALA A 134 6.76 9.18 5.71
CA ALA A 134 5.39 9.17 6.18
C ALA A 134 5.27 8.60 7.61
N ALA A 135 6.09 7.60 7.97
CA ALA A 135 6.07 6.98 9.30
C ALA A 135 6.54 7.92 10.42
N ASP A 136 7.30 8.97 10.08
CA ASP A 136 7.71 10.01 11.03
C ASP A 136 6.51 10.81 11.57
N ALA A 137 5.37 10.81 10.86
CA ALA A 137 4.14 11.46 11.30
C ALA A 137 3.19 10.55 12.10
N LEU A 138 3.50 9.24 12.21
CA LEU A 138 2.75 8.32 13.06
C LEU A 138 3.07 8.56 14.54
N GLY A 139 2.10 8.26 15.41
CA GLY A 139 2.33 8.23 16.85
C GLY A 139 3.24 7.08 17.29
N ASP A 140 3.30 6.87 18.60
CA ASP A 140 4.10 5.81 19.24
C ASP A 140 3.18 4.69 19.76
N ASP A 141 2.36 4.14 18.86
CA ASP A 141 1.48 3.01 19.13
C ASP A 141 1.97 1.73 18.45
N SER A 142 1.35 0.60 18.81
CA SER A 142 1.70 -0.72 18.29
C SER A 142 1.58 -0.84 16.76
N TYR A 143 0.70 -0.05 16.14
CA TYR A 143 0.55 -0.04 14.69
C TYR A 143 1.75 0.66 14.05
N ALA A 144 2.11 1.84 14.55
CA ALA A 144 3.25 2.60 14.08
C ALA A 144 4.57 1.81 14.25
N ASP A 145 4.75 1.13 15.39
CA ASP A 145 5.90 0.26 15.64
C ASP A 145 5.96 -0.90 14.64
N GLY A 146 4.81 -1.53 14.36
CA GLY A 146 4.70 -2.60 13.37
C GLY A 146 5.13 -2.15 11.98
N VAL A 147 4.67 -0.97 11.55
CA VAL A 147 5.03 -0.40 10.25
C VAL A 147 6.52 -0.05 10.18
N ARG A 148 7.07 0.65 11.19
CA ARG A 148 8.49 0.99 11.26
C ARG A 148 9.38 -0.26 11.22
N ALA A 149 9.01 -1.31 11.95
CA ALA A 149 9.71 -2.58 11.94
C ALA A 149 9.65 -3.27 10.56
N ALA A 150 8.49 -3.25 9.90
CA ALA A 150 8.33 -3.85 8.57
C ALA A 150 9.16 -3.12 7.49
N ILE A 151 9.18 -1.78 7.53
CA ILE A 151 10.07 -0.97 6.70
C ILE A 151 11.54 -1.36 6.91
N GLY A 152 11.97 -1.48 8.17
CA GLY A 152 13.34 -1.89 8.50
C GLY A 152 13.72 -3.26 7.95
N ARG A 153 12.84 -4.25 8.05
CA ARG A 153 13.07 -5.60 7.50
C ARG A 153 13.21 -5.60 5.99
N LEU A 154 12.32 -4.89 5.29
CA LEU A 154 12.35 -4.83 3.83
C LEU A 154 13.63 -4.12 3.35
N GLU A 155 14.05 -3.07 4.04
CA GLU A 155 15.31 -2.38 3.75
C GLU A 155 16.54 -3.28 3.88
N LEU A 156 16.59 -4.08 4.94
CA LEU A 156 17.71 -5.00 5.14
C LEU A 156 17.80 -5.99 3.98
N ARG A 157 16.65 -6.60 3.62
CA ARG A 157 16.55 -7.52 2.48
C ARG A 157 17.03 -6.90 1.17
N LEU A 158 16.69 -5.63 0.92
CA LEU A 158 17.14 -4.91 -0.29
C LEU A 158 18.67 -4.71 -0.32
N ARG A 159 19.31 -4.49 0.82
CA ARG A 159 20.78 -4.35 0.90
C ARG A 159 21.50 -5.68 0.72
N GLU A 160 20.95 -6.76 1.26
CA GLU A 160 21.50 -8.12 1.10
C GLU A 160 21.38 -8.63 -0.35
N GLY A 161 20.32 -8.23 -1.06
CA GLY A 161 20.18 -8.49 -2.49
C GLY A 161 21.28 -7.81 -3.33
N ASP A 162 21.68 -6.59 -2.97
CA ASP A 162 22.73 -5.85 -3.68
C ASP A 162 24.12 -6.48 -3.51
N SER A 163 24.47 -6.89 -2.29
CA SER A 163 25.78 -7.51 -2.01
C SER A 163 25.94 -8.88 -2.68
N SER A 164 24.82 -9.57 -2.92
CA SER A 164 24.77 -10.84 -3.65
C SER A 164 24.95 -10.65 -5.17
N GLY A 165 24.52 -9.50 -5.71
CA GLY A 165 24.66 -9.13 -7.12
C GLY A 165 26.05 -8.58 -7.51
N GLU A 166 26.80 -8.03 -6.55
CA GLU A 166 28.15 -7.50 -6.80
C GLU A 166 29.26 -8.56 -6.77
N SER A 167 29.01 -9.79 -6.29
CA SER A 167 30.02 -10.86 -6.26
C SER A 167 30.23 -11.60 -7.59
N GLY A 168 29.58 -11.18 -8.69
CA GLY A 168 29.69 -11.80 -10.01
C GLY A 168 30.66 -11.14 -11.00
N GLY A 169 31.32 -10.03 -10.63
CA GLY A 169 32.16 -9.25 -11.53
C GLY A 169 33.63 -9.20 -11.12
N ASN A 170 34.49 -9.80 -11.95
CA ASN A 170 35.94 -9.53 -12.08
C ASN A 170 36.94 -10.41 -11.32
N SER A 171 36.93 -11.72 -11.60
CA SER A 171 38.14 -12.52 -11.50
C SER A 171 38.28 -13.48 -12.69
N TRP A 172 38.81 -12.98 -13.82
CA TRP A 172 39.94 -13.59 -14.50
C TRP A 172 40.34 -12.76 -15.74
N GLY A 173 41.42 -11.99 -15.62
CA GLY A 173 42.23 -11.61 -16.78
C GLY A 173 43.39 -12.61 -16.91
N PRO A 174 43.69 -13.17 -18.10
CA PRO A 174 44.86 -14.03 -18.25
C PRO A 174 46.13 -13.16 -18.24
N PRO A 175 47.25 -13.66 -17.68
CA PRO A 175 48.49 -12.90 -17.63
C PRO A 175 49.10 -12.80 -19.03
N ARG A 176 49.51 -11.59 -19.41
CA ARG A 176 50.34 -11.34 -20.59
C ARG A 176 51.70 -12.01 -20.39
N GLN A 177 52.08 -12.94 -21.28
CA GLN A 177 53.45 -13.40 -21.38
C GLN A 177 54.17 -12.66 -22.51
N ARG A 178 55.35 -12.13 -22.17
CA ARG A 178 56.45 -11.70 -23.05
C ARG A 178 57.71 -12.41 -22.52
N PRO A 179 58.70 -12.77 -23.35
CA PRO A 179 59.40 -11.84 -24.26
C PRO A 179 59.08 -12.04 -25.73
#